data_AF-A0A257LKH5-F1
#
_entry.id   AF-A0A257LKH5-F1
#
_cell.length_a   1.000
_cell.length_b   1.000
_cell.length_c   1.000
_cell.angle_alpha   90.00
_cell.angle_beta   90.00
_cell.angle_gamma   90.00
#
_symmetry.space_group_name_H-M   'P 1'
#
loop_
_entity.id
_entity.type
_entity.pdbx_description
1 polymer ?
#
loop_
_entity_poly.entity_id
_entity_poly.type
_entity_poly.pdbx_seq_one_letter_code
_entity_poly.pdbx_strand_id
1 'polypeptide(L)'
;EVAELPENRITALAMPEGLHSAIMEYRRIKGHEAKRRQLQFVGKQMIRFADADALREAVAAFKLGSAKDTLRLHETERVRDELVASDEAVTRWAQQYPDSDLQRLRNLVRNARKDAAAAPEQRSGKGYRELFQFIKPWLAADVVPDLGPELEINDETDDA
;
A
#
# COMPACT_ATOMS: atom_id res chain seq x y z
N GLU A 1 -12.94 -13.58 -0.66
CA GLU A 1 -13.21 -12.36 -1.45
C GLU A 1 -14.23 -11.42 -0.80
N VAL A 2 -15.55 -11.58 -0.97
CA VAL A 2 -16.54 -10.66 -0.35
C VAL A 2 -16.43 -10.65 1.19
N ALA A 3 -16.21 -11.81 1.80
CA ALA A 3 -16.07 -11.93 3.25
C ALA A 3 -14.76 -11.34 3.82
N GLU A 4 -13.82 -10.94 2.96
CA GLU A 4 -12.56 -10.27 3.35
C GLU A 4 -12.68 -8.75 3.32
N LEU A 5 -13.81 -8.22 2.82
CA LEU A 5 -14.07 -6.79 2.84
C LEU A 5 -14.20 -6.27 4.29
N PRO A 6 -13.77 -5.03 4.55
CA PRO A 6 -14.09 -4.31 5.77
C PRO A 6 -15.60 -4.32 6.04
N GLU A 7 -16.00 -4.43 7.30
CA GLU A 7 -17.41 -4.54 7.69
C GLU A 7 -18.25 -3.36 7.19
N ASN A 8 -17.72 -2.14 7.30
CA ASN A 8 -18.37 -0.93 6.76
C ASN A 8 -18.63 -1.00 5.24
N ARG A 9 -17.75 -1.66 4.47
CA ARG A 9 -17.95 -1.87 3.03
C ARG A 9 -19.00 -2.93 2.75
N ILE A 10 -19.06 -3.98 3.58
CA ILE A 10 -20.10 -5.03 3.49
C ILE A 10 -21.47 -4.44 3.80
N THR A 11 -21.59 -3.63 4.85
CA THR A 11 -22.86 -2.99 5.23
C THR A 11 -23.33 -1.95 4.21
N ALA A 12 -22.42 -1.27 3.53
CA ALA A 12 -22.75 -0.31 2.48
C ALA A 12 -23.25 -0.95 1.17
N LEU A 13 -23.04 -2.26 1.00
CA LEU A 13 -23.50 -2.98 -0.18
C LEU A 13 -24.96 -3.35 -0.02
N ALA A 14 -25.79 -2.92 -0.95
CA ALA A 14 -27.19 -3.33 -1.03
C ALA A 14 -27.22 -4.84 -1.35
N MET A 15 -27.43 -5.67 -0.33
CA MET A 15 -27.53 -7.13 -0.48
C MET A 15 -28.63 -7.71 0.40
N PRO A 16 -29.14 -8.92 0.09
CA PRO A 16 -30.18 -9.55 0.88
C PRO A 16 -29.68 -9.87 2.29
N GLU A 17 -30.55 -9.72 3.29
CA GLU A 17 -30.22 -9.96 4.71
C GLU A 17 -29.62 -11.35 4.95
N GLY A 18 -30.10 -12.36 4.22
CA GLY A 18 -29.58 -13.72 4.28
C GLY A 18 -28.12 -13.84 3.85
N LEU A 19 -27.69 -13.10 2.83
CA LEU A 19 -26.31 -13.07 2.38
C LEU A 19 -25.43 -12.30 3.36
N HIS A 20 -25.91 -11.14 3.84
CA HIS A 20 -25.21 -10.35 4.85
C HIS A 20 -24.95 -11.17 6.12
N SER A 21 -26.00 -11.80 6.66
CA SER A 21 -25.91 -12.64 7.86
C SER A 21 -24.97 -13.82 7.68
N ALA A 22 -24.99 -14.47 6.51
CA ALA A 22 -24.09 -15.57 6.20
C ALA A 22 -22.62 -15.15 6.19
N ILE A 23 -22.31 -13.95 5.67
CA ILE A 23 -20.96 -13.37 5.66
C ILE A 23 -20.50 -13.03 7.08
N MET A 24 -21.37 -12.42 7.90
CA MET A 24 -21.03 -12.08 9.28
C MET A 24 -20.77 -13.34 10.13
N GLU A 25 -21.55 -14.40 9.92
CA GLU A 25 -21.34 -15.68 10.58
C GLU A 25 -20.02 -16.33 10.16
N TYR A 26 -19.68 -16.30 8.87
CA TYR A 26 -18.38 -16.78 8.36
C TYR A 26 -17.19 -16.12 9.08
N ARG A 27 -17.30 -14.82 9.40
CA ARG A 27 -16.24 -14.08 10.11
C ARG A 27 -16.08 -14.46 11.58
N ARG A 28 -17.15 -14.95 12.22
CA ARG A 28 -17.14 -15.37 13.64
C ARG A 28 -16.61 -16.79 13.84
N ILE A 29 -16.79 -17.67 12.85
CA ILE A 29 -16.39 -19.07 12.94
C ILE A 29 -14.85 -19.19 13.00
N LYS A 30 -14.35 -19.85 14.06
CA LYS A 30 -12.93 -20.13 14.26
C LYS A 30 -12.49 -21.49 13.69
N GLY A 31 -13.39 -22.47 13.63
CA GLY A 31 -13.06 -23.84 13.19
C GLY A 31 -12.94 -23.97 11.67
N HIS A 32 -11.85 -24.57 11.18
CA HIS A 32 -11.55 -24.68 9.74
C HIS A 32 -12.66 -25.36 8.93
N GLU A 33 -13.20 -26.48 9.42
CA GLU A 33 -14.24 -27.24 8.72
C GLU A 33 -15.57 -26.48 8.68
N ALA A 34 -16.01 -25.93 9.82
CA ALA A 34 -17.20 -25.10 9.89
C ALA A 34 -17.08 -23.85 9.01
N LYS A 35 -15.89 -23.22 8.98
CA LYS A 35 -15.61 -22.05 8.15
C LYS A 35 -15.67 -22.40 6.66
N ARG A 36 -15.14 -23.56 6.25
CA ARG A 36 -15.24 -24.06 4.87
C ARG A 36 -16.70 -24.28 4.45
N ARG A 37 -17.52 -24.91 5.30
CA ARG A 37 -18.95 -25.13 5.02
C ARG A 37 -19.72 -23.82 4.92
N GLN A 38 -19.43 -22.87 5.81
CA GLN A 38 -20.06 -21.56 5.77
C GLN A 38 -19.67 -20.80 4.50
N LEU A 39 -18.42 -20.91 4.03
CA LEU A 39 -18.00 -20.31 2.76
C LEU A 39 -18.78 -20.87 1.57
N GLN A 40 -19.02 -22.18 1.54
CA GLN A 40 -19.86 -22.80 0.50
C GLN A 40 -21.30 -22.30 0.55
N PHE A 41 -21.85 -22.11 1.76
CA PHE A 41 -23.19 -21.54 1.93
C PHE A 41 -23.27 -20.11 1.41
N VAL A 42 -22.29 -19.26 1.76
CA VAL A 42 -22.17 -17.88 1.23
C VAL A 42 -22.12 -17.91 -0.31
N GLY A 43 -21.31 -18.79 -0.91
CA GLY A 43 -21.24 -18.94 -2.36
C GLY A 43 -22.59 -19.30 -3.01
N LYS A 44 -23.35 -20.21 -2.39
CA LYS A 44 -24.71 -20.55 -2.86
C LYS A 44 -25.68 -19.36 -2.78
N GLN A 45 -25.57 -18.54 -1.74
CA GLN A 45 -26.39 -17.33 -1.60
C GLN A 45 -26.02 -16.27 -2.64
N MET A 46 -24.72 -16.11 -2.95
CA MET A 46 -24.27 -15.19 -4.00
C MET A 46 -24.79 -15.56 -5.39
N ILE A 47 -24.84 -16.84 -5.74
CA ILE A 47 -25.39 -17.29 -7.04
C ILE A 47 -26.88 -16.97 -7.17
N ARG A 48 -27.61 -16.98 -6.06
CA ARG A 48 -29.05 -16.68 -6.02
C ARG A 48 -29.34 -15.18 -5.98
N PHE A 49 -28.33 -14.36 -5.73
CA PHE A 49 -28.47 -12.92 -5.69
C PHE A 49 -28.40 -12.36 -7.11
N ALA A 50 -29.51 -11.77 -7.56
CA ALA A 50 -29.65 -11.29 -8.94
C ALA A 50 -28.65 -10.17 -9.31
N ASP A 51 -28.15 -9.43 -8.33
CA ASP A 51 -27.16 -8.36 -8.51
C ASP A 51 -25.76 -8.76 -8.02
N ALA A 52 -25.36 -10.00 -8.34
CA ALA A 52 -24.02 -10.49 -8.03
C ALA A 52 -22.90 -9.73 -8.77
N ASP A 53 -23.23 -8.92 -9.78
CA ASP A 53 -22.29 -8.06 -10.50
C ASP A 53 -21.90 -6.84 -9.64
N ALA A 54 -22.84 -6.10 -9.04
CA ALA A 54 -22.51 -4.98 -8.15
C ALA A 54 -21.61 -5.40 -6.98
N LEU A 55 -21.82 -6.61 -6.46
CA LEU A 55 -20.98 -7.18 -5.40
C LEU A 55 -19.56 -7.50 -5.88
N ARG A 56 -19.42 -8.02 -7.11
CA ARG A 56 -18.11 -8.29 -7.74
C ARG A 56 -17.35 -6.99 -8.04
N GLU A 57 -18.05 -5.97 -8.53
CA GLU A 57 -17.46 -4.64 -8.74
C GLU A 57 -16.95 -4.02 -7.45
N ALA A 58 -17.73 -4.10 -6.37
CA ALA A 58 -17.31 -3.60 -5.07
C ALA A 58 -16.07 -4.32 -4.52
N VAL A 59 -15.99 -5.65 -4.71
CA VAL A 59 -14.80 -6.43 -4.37
C VAL A 59 -13.61 -6.03 -5.24
N ALA A 60 -13.80 -5.87 -6.55
CA ALA A 60 -12.75 -5.47 -7.48
C ALA A 60 -12.20 -4.08 -7.14
N ALA A 61 -13.08 -3.12 -6.87
CA ALA A 61 -12.71 -1.77 -6.44
C ALA A 61 -11.92 -1.78 -5.13
N PHE A 62 -12.32 -2.63 -4.16
CA PHE A 62 -11.58 -2.78 -2.91
C PHE A 62 -10.18 -3.40 -3.13
N LYS A 63 -10.08 -4.48 -3.91
CA LYS A 63 -8.80 -5.11 -4.24
C LYS A 63 -7.87 -4.13 -4.94
N LEU A 64 -8.40 -3.32 -5.85
CA LEU A 64 -7.63 -2.26 -6.52
C LEU A 64 -7.13 -1.20 -5.53
N GLY A 65 -7.96 -0.78 -4.57
CA GLY A 65 -7.54 0.11 -3.49
C GLY A 65 -6.42 -0.48 -2.63
N SER A 66 -6.59 -1.73 -2.20
CA SER A 66 -5.57 -2.47 -1.43
C SER A 66 -4.25 -2.63 -2.19
N ALA A 67 -4.30 -2.90 -3.49
CA ALA A 67 -3.11 -2.98 -4.32
C ALA A 67 -2.40 -1.62 -4.43
N LYS A 68 -3.14 -0.53 -4.61
CA LYS A 68 -2.59 0.84 -4.60
C LYS A 68 -1.95 1.20 -3.26
N ASP A 69 -2.58 0.83 -2.15
CA ASP A 69 -2.03 1.09 -0.81
C ASP A 69 -0.75 0.27 -0.54
N THR A 70 -0.70 -0.96 -1.04
CA THR A 70 0.49 -1.82 -0.96
C THR A 70 1.63 -1.23 -1.80
N LEU A 71 1.33 -0.77 -3.02
CA LEU A 71 2.31 -0.10 -3.89
C LEU A 71 2.87 1.17 -3.23
N ARG A 72 2.00 2.01 -2.67
CA ARG A 72 2.41 3.22 -1.93
C ARG A 72 3.27 2.90 -0.71
N LEU A 73 2.95 1.82 0.01
CA LEU A 73 3.75 1.35 1.13
C LEU A 73 5.18 1.03 0.67
N HIS A 74 5.31 0.20 -0.36
CA HIS A 74 6.62 -0.17 -0.91
C HIS A 74 7.39 1.01 -1.50
N GLU A 75 6.70 1.94 -2.16
CA GLU A 75 7.31 3.18 -2.66
C GLU A 75 7.84 4.05 -1.51
N THR A 76 7.06 4.19 -0.43
CA THR A 76 7.50 4.92 0.77
C THR A 76 8.70 4.26 1.42
N GLU A 77 8.73 2.92 1.48
CA GLU A 77 9.87 2.16 1.98
C GLU A 77 11.11 2.38 1.12
N ARG A 78 10.98 2.32 -0.21
CA ARG A 78 12.08 2.55 -1.15
C ARG A 78 12.67 3.94 -1.01
N VAL A 79 11.83 4.98 -1.01
CA VAL A 79 12.30 6.37 -0.91
C VAL A 79 12.98 6.63 0.43
N ARG A 80 12.45 6.09 1.54
CA ARG A 80 13.12 6.14 2.84
C ARG A 80 14.52 5.52 2.77
N ASP A 81 14.65 4.36 2.15
CA ASP A 81 15.91 3.64 2.05
C ASP A 81 16.93 4.43 1.21
N GLU A 82 16.50 5.03 0.12
CA GLU A 82 17.31 5.95 -0.70
C GLU A 82 17.79 7.18 0.10
N LEU A 83 16.89 7.81 0.87
CA LEU A 83 17.20 8.94 1.74
C LEU A 83 18.23 8.59 2.82
N VAL A 84 18.11 7.40 3.41
CA VAL A 84 19.08 6.90 4.40
C VAL A 84 20.42 6.56 3.74
N ALA A 85 20.42 6.09 2.50
CA ALA A 85 21.64 5.68 1.80
C ALA A 85 22.50 6.86 1.29
N SER A 86 21.89 7.95 0.80
CA SER A 86 22.63 9.03 0.14
C SER A 86 22.08 10.43 0.43
N ASP A 87 22.98 11.40 0.57
CA ASP A 87 22.61 12.82 0.65
C ASP A 87 22.10 13.38 -0.68
N GLU A 88 22.45 12.76 -1.81
CA GLU A 88 21.88 13.12 -3.11
C GLU A 88 20.38 12.87 -3.18
N ALA A 89 19.89 11.82 -2.51
CA ALA A 89 18.46 11.54 -2.41
C ALA A 89 17.73 12.65 -1.64
N VAL A 90 18.37 13.25 -0.63
CA VAL A 90 17.83 14.41 0.10
C VAL A 90 17.76 15.64 -0.81
N THR A 91 18.76 15.84 -1.67
CA THR A 91 18.75 16.92 -2.67
C THR A 91 17.62 16.73 -3.69
N ARG A 92 17.45 15.52 -4.23
CA ARG A 92 16.32 15.20 -5.14
C ARG A 92 14.97 15.40 -4.46
N TRP A 93 14.83 14.97 -3.21
CA TRP A 93 13.63 15.19 -2.43
C TRP A 93 13.30 16.68 -2.29
N ALA A 94 14.29 17.52 -2.00
CA ALA A 94 14.09 18.96 -1.87
C ALA A 94 13.60 19.62 -3.16
N GLN A 95 13.98 19.09 -4.33
CA GLN A 95 13.51 19.56 -5.63
C GLN A 95 12.07 19.12 -5.91
N GLN A 96 11.72 17.89 -5.55
CA GLN A 96 10.39 17.32 -5.81
C GLN A 96 9.32 17.82 -4.83
N TYR A 97 9.70 17.99 -3.56
CA TYR A 97 8.81 18.38 -2.47
C TYR A 97 9.35 19.65 -1.79
N PRO A 98 9.35 20.81 -2.50
CA PRO A 98 9.90 22.06 -1.96
C PRO A 98 9.14 22.56 -0.73
N ASP A 99 7.87 22.19 -0.59
CA ASP A 99 7.03 22.54 0.56
C ASP A 99 7.31 21.67 1.81
N SER A 100 8.14 20.63 1.66
CA SER A 100 8.51 19.79 2.80
C SER A 100 9.51 20.47 3.71
N ASP A 101 9.36 20.25 5.02
CA ASP A 101 10.30 20.75 6.02
C ASP A 101 11.65 20.03 5.88
N LEU A 102 12.54 20.60 5.05
CA LEU A 102 13.84 20.02 4.72
C LEU A 102 14.77 19.92 5.92
N GLN A 103 14.65 20.84 6.88
CA GLN A 103 15.45 20.80 8.10
C GLN A 103 15.04 19.62 8.97
N ARG A 104 13.72 19.39 9.13
CA ARG A 104 13.19 18.22 9.80
C ARG A 104 13.55 16.92 9.08
N LEU A 105 13.46 16.88 7.75
CA LEU A 105 13.86 15.71 6.95
C LEU A 105 15.31 15.34 7.21
N ARG A 106 16.24 16.30 7.12
CA ARG A 106 17.68 16.09 7.36
C ARG A 106 17.95 15.55 8.77
N ASN A 107 17.22 16.04 9.77
CA ASN A 107 17.33 15.53 11.14
C ASN A 107 16.87 14.07 11.24
N LEU A 108 15.74 13.73 10.62
CA LEU A 108 15.19 12.37 10.60
C LEU A 108 16.11 11.39 9.87
N VAL A 109 16.69 11.79 8.73
CA VAL A 109 17.68 10.98 7.98
C VAL A 109 18.91 10.69 8.83
N ARG A 110 19.48 11.71 9.52
CA ARG A 110 20.62 11.50 10.42
C ARG A 110 20.29 10.54 11.56
N ASN A 111 19.11 10.67 12.17
CA ASN A 111 18.66 9.77 13.23
C ASN A 111 18.50 8.33 12.71
N ALA A 112 17.89 8.15 11.53
CA ALA A 112 17.73 6.85 10.90
C ALA A 112 19.09 6.20 10.56
N ARG A 113 20.06 6.95 10.05
CA ARG A 113 21.43 6.48 9.82
C ARG A 113 22.13 6.07 11.12
N LYS A 114 21.97 6.86 12.18
CA LYS A 114 22.53 6.55 13.50
C LYS A 114 21.95 5.26 14.09
N ASP A 115 20.64 5.08 13.99
CA ASP A 115 19.97 3.85 14.43
C ASP A 115 20.44 2.63 13.62
N ALA A 116 20.57 2.76 12.29
CA ALA A 116 21.08 1.71 11.43
C ALA A 116 22.55 1.37 11.73
N ALA A 117 23.38 2.34 12.10
CA ALA A 117 24.75 2.09 12.53
C ALA A 117 24.82 1.41 13.91
N ALA A 118 23.88 1.71 14.82
CA ALA A 118 23.84 1.14 16.17
C ALA A 118 23.35 -0.32 16.18
N ALA A 119 22.47 -0.70 15.27
CA ALA A 119 22.01 -2.07 15.09
C ALA A 119 21.77 -2.37 13.60
N PRO A 120 22.82 -2.73 12.84
CA PRO A 120 22.74 -2.94 11.39
C PRO A 120 21.72 -4.00 10.95
N GLU A 121 21.47 -4.98 11.82
CA GLU A 121 20.47 -6.04 11.59
C GLU A 121 19.03 -5.58 11.83
N GLN A 122 18.83 -4.41 12.45
CA GLN A 122 17.52 -3.85 12.78
C GLN A 122 17.26 -2.58 11.98
N ARG A 123 16.82 -2.75 10.73
CA ARG A 123 16.23 -1.69 9.89
C ARG A 123 14.81 -1.32 10.35
N SER A 124 14.64 -1.14 11.65
CA SER A 124 13.35 -0.89 12.30
C SER A 124 13.46 0.10 13.46
N GLY A 125 14.61 0.78 13.58
CA GLY A 125 14.87 1.79 14.60
C GLY A 125 13.85 2.93 14.63
N LYS A 126 13.84 3.69 15.73
CA LYS A 126 12.89 4.78 15.95
C LYS A 126 12.99 5.83 14.82
N GLY A 127 14.20 6.23 14.44
CA GLY A 127 14.43 7.18 13.37
C GLY A 127 13.92 6.70 12.01
N TYR A 128 14.02 5.39 11.73
CA TYR A 128 13.54 4.78 10.50
C TYR A 128 12.00 4.82 10.38
N ARG A 129 11.31 4.58 11.51
CA ARG A 129 9.85 4.70 11.60
C ARG A 129 9.40 6.16 11.52
N GLU A 130 10.08 7.07 12.20
CA GLU A 130 9.74 8.51 12.17
C GLU A 130 9.96 9.11 10.78
N LEU A 131 11.04 8.72 10.08
CA LEU A 131 11.28 9.13 8.70
C LEU A 131 10.16 8.65 7.78
N PHE A 132 9.77 7.36 7.87
CA PHE A 132 8.64 6.82 7.11
C PHE A 132 7.35 7.62 7.33
N GLN A 133 7.00 7.92 8.58
CA GLN A 133 5.79 8.70 8.89
C GLN A 133 5.87 10.14 8.38
N PHE A 134 7.06 10.73 8.33
CA PHE A 134 7.25 12.08 7.79
C PHE A 134 7.06 12.12 6.27
N ILE A 135 7.59 11.14 5.52
CA ILE A 135 7.55 11.15 4.05
C ILE A 135 6.25 10.59 3.48
N LYS A 136 5.57 9.70 4.20
CA LYS A 136 4.33 9.04 3.74
C LYS A 136 3.25 10.02 3.22
N PRO A 137 2.96 11.16 3.87
CA PRO A 137 1.95 12.10 3.38
C PRO A 137 2.32 12.73 2.03
N TRP A 138 3.60 12.96 1.77
CA TRP A 138 4.10 13.55 0.52
C TRP A 138 3.95 12.58 -0.65
N LEU A 139 4.21 11.29 -0.41
CA LEU A 139 4.07 10.23 -1.41
C LEU A 139 2.62 9.74 -1.57
N ALA A 140 1.76 10.01 -0.59
CA ALA A 140 0.33 9.72 -0.66
C ALA A 140 -0.47 10.82 -1.38
N ALA A 141 0.07 12.04 -1.47
CA ALA A 141 -0.66 13.22 -1.91
C ALA A 141 -0.75 13.35 -3.43
N ASP A 142 0.31 13.12 -4.21
CA ASP A 142 0.22 13.06 -5.68
C ASP A 142 1.57 12.77 -6.35
N VAL A 143 1.49 12.05 -7.48
CA VAL A 143 2.41 12.07 -8.63
C VAL A 143 3.81 11.48 -8.43
N VAL A 144 4.04 10.37 -9.15
CA VAL A 144 5.34 9.85 -9.58
C VAL A 144 6.26 11.02 -9.90
N PRO A 145 7.33 11.25 -9.13
CA PRO A 145 8.34 12.20 -9.52
C PRO A 145 9.02 11.63 -10.76
N ASP A 146 8.66 12.20 -11.91
CA ASP A 146 9.45 12.20 -13.12
C ASP A 146 10.85 12.72 -12.78
N LEU A 147 11.72 11.78 -12.40
CA LEU A 147 13.17 11.96 -12.37
C LEU A 147 13.70 11.42 -13.68
N GLY A 148 13.57 12.20 -14.76
CA GLY A 148 14.28 11.97 -16.01
C GLY A 148 15.82 12.02 -15.85
N PRO A 149 16.59 11.87 -16.95
CA PRO A 149 16.16 11.74 -18.33
C PRO A 149 16.22 10.29 -18.84
N GLU A 150 15.63 10.08 -20.01
CA GLU A 150 15.94 8.97 -20.90
C GLU A 150 17.44 8.64 -20.85
N LEU A 151 17.75 7.35 -20.71
CA LEU A 151 19.02 6.84 -21.19
C LEU A 151 19.07 7.23 -22.67
N GLU A 152 19.86 8.24 -23.01
CA GLU A 152 20.34 8.40 -24.38
C GLU A 152 21.00 7.07 -24.74
N ILE A 153 20.25 6.25 -25.46
CA ILE A 153 20.81 5.18 -26.27
C ILE A 153 21.63 5.94 -27.30
N ASN A 154 22.91 6.10 -27.02
CA ASN A 154 23.86 6.53 -28.02
C ASN A 154 23.90 5.38 -29.04
N ASP A 155 23.06 5.47 -30.06
CA ASP A 155 23.14 4.66 -31.27
C ASP A 155 24.38 5.15 -32.01
N GLU A 156 25.57 4.73 -31.54
CA GLU A 156 26.76 4.68 -32.37
C GLU A 156 26.51 3.58 -33.40
N THR A 157 25.82 3.97 -34.48
CA THR A 157 25.96 3.32 -35.77
C THR A 157 27.41 3.53 -36.21
N ASP A 158 28.27 2.56 -35.88
CA ASP A 158 29.57 2.41 -36.52
C ASP A 158 29.34 1.81 -37.90
N ASP A 159 29.23 2.71 -38.87
CA ASP A 159 29.21 2.43 -40.30
C ASP A 159 30.68 2.59 -40.78
N ALA A 160 31.42 1.47 -40.85
CA ALA A 160 32.67 1.32 -41.59
C ALA A 160 33.02 -0.15 -41.85
#